data_AF-A0A381IJ94-F1
#
_entry.id   AF-A0A381IJ94-F1
#
_cell.length_a   1.000
_cell.length_b   1.000
_cell.length_c   1.000
_cell.angle_alpha   90.00
_cell.angle_beta   90.00
_cell.angle_gamma   90.00
#
_symmetry.space_group_name_H-M   'P 1'
#
loop_
_entity.id
_entity.type
_entity.pdbx_description
1 polymer ?
#
loop_
_entity_poly.entity_id
_entity_poly.type
_entity_poly.pdbx_seq_one_letter_code
_entity_poly.pdbx_strand_id
1 'polypeptide(L)'
;MADFEVHVDLASRTHPMGLARSNRVRGTETILFEYDGARLEDPDHFSLEPALALTRGAFAPPAGLATFGSIGDSAPDTWGRRLMQRAERRLADLEGRAVRTLVESDYLRASS
;
A
#
# COMPACT_ATOMS: atom_id res chain seq x y z
N MET A 1 12.28 1.64 6.50
CA MET A 1 10.87 1.24 6.31
C MET A 1 10.22 2.35 5.51
N ALA A 2 9.28 2.01 4.63
CA ALA A 2 8.63 2.98 3.76
C ALA A 2 7.25 3.29 4.34
N ASP A 3 6.99 4.57 4.56
CA ASP A 3 5.71 5.06 5.05
C ASP A 3 4.98 5.74 3.88
N PHE A 4 3.68 5.47 3.76
CA PHE A 4 2.78 5.96 2.73
C PHE A 4 1.60 6.63 3.41
N GLU A 5 1.21 7.81 2.91
CA GLU A 5 -0.04 8.45 3.35
C GLU A 5 -1.20 7.83 2.59
N VAL A 6 -2.24 7.43 3.32
CA VAL A 6 -3.47 6.89 2.74
C VAL A 6 -4.53 7.97 2.77
N HIS A 7 -5.05 8.27 1.59
CA HIS A 7 -6.13 9.23 1.39
C HIS A 7 -7.31 8.54 0.72
N VAL A 8 -8.51 9.10 0.94
CA VAL A 8 -9.72 8.69 0.22
C VAL A 8 -10.37 9.92 -0.40
N ASP A 9 -10.74 9.80 -1.67
CA ASP A 9 -11.50 10.83 -2.37
C ASP A 9 -12.99 10.54 -2.24
N LEU A 10 -13.69 11.38 -1.49
CA LEU A 10 -15.14 11.30 -1.27
C LEU A 10 -15.78 12.66 -1.53
N ALA A 11 -16.86 12.70 -2.31
CA ALA A 11 -17.59 13.93 -2.63
C ALA A 11 -16.68 15.07 -3.14
N SER A 12 -15.71 14.73 -3.99
CA SER A 12 -14.71 15.67 -4.55
C SER A 12 -13.81 16.34 -3.51
N ARG A 13 -13.63 15.71 -2.34
CA ARG A 13 -12.68 16.10 -1.31
C ARG A 13 -11.77 14.94 -0.96
N THR A 14 -10.49 15.24 -0.81
CA THR A 14 -9.48 14.28 -0.35
C THR A 14 -9.43 14.32 1.16
N HIS A 15 -9.64 13.17 1.79
CA HIS A 15 -9.61 13.02 3.24
C HIS A 15 -8.40 12.18 3.65
N PRO A 16 -7.55 12.65 4.59
CA PRO A 16 -6.48 11.85 5.14
C PRO A 16 -7.06 10.76 6.05
N MET A 17 -6.71 9.50 5.78
CA MET A 17 -7.20 8.35 6.54
C MET A 17 -6.18 7.85 7.55
N GLY A 18 -4.89 7.93 7.21
CA GLY A 18 -3.82 7.45 8.08
C GLY A 18 -2.56 7.09 7.31
N LEU A 19 -1.77 6.18 7.89
CA LEU A 19 -0.47 5.78 7.37
C LEU A 19 -0.43 4.29 7.07
N ALA A 20 0.04 3.94 5.88
CA ALA A 20 0.44 2.60 5.52
C ALA A 20 1.97 2.44 5.65
N ARG A 21 2.45 1.31 6.16
CA ARG A 21 3.88 1.05 6.35
C ARG A 21 4.26 -0.32 5.82
N SER A 22 5.36 -0.37 5.08
CA SER A 22 5.96 -1.64 4.67
C SER A 22 6.63 -2.33 5.86
N ASN A 23 6.14 -3.52 6.18
CA ASN A 23 6.72 -4.44 7.14
C ASN A 23 7.30 -5.66 6.40
N ARG A 24 8.61 -5.85 6.50
CA ARG A 24 9.30 -6.95 5.81
C ARG A 24 9.85 -7.94 6.83
N VAL A 25 9.31 -9.17 6.81
CA VAL A 25 9.70 -10.25 7.72
C VAL A 25 9.99 -11.50 6.91
N ARG A 26 11.20 -12.07 7.08
CA ARG A 26 11.64 -13.33 6.45
C ARG A 26 11.43 -13.41 4.93
N GLY A 27 11.59 -12.28 4.24
CA GLY A 27 11.44 -12.20 2.78
C GLY A 27 10.01 -11.94 2.29
N THR A 28 9.02 -12.01 3.17
CA THR A 28 7.64 -11.58 2.89
C THR A 28 7.47 -10.11 3.25
N GLU A 29 6.77 -9.36 2.41
CA GLU A 29 6.35 -7.99 2.70
C GLU A 29 4.85 -7.96 2.95
N THR A 30 4.45 -7.26 4.01
CA THR A 30 3.07 -6.88 4.26
C THR A 30 2.97 -5.37 4.47
N ILE A 31 1.85 -4.79 4.05
CA ILE A 31 1.54 -3.38 4.24
C ILE A 31 0.62 -3.28 5.44
N LEU A 32 1.16 -2.76 6.54
CA LEU A 32 0.40 -2.45 7.74
C LEU A 32 -0.30 -1.12 7.54
N PHE A 33 -1.50 -0.95 8.08
CA PHE A 33 -2.22 0.31 8.03
C PHE A 33 -2.57 0.79 9.44
N GLU A 34 -2.52 2.09 9.69
CA GLU A 34 -2.92 2.69 10.96
C GLU A 34 -3.72 3.96 10.69
N TYR A 35 -4.91 4.06 11.28
CA TYR A 35 -5.77 5.24 11.18
C TYR A 35 -5.13 6.46 11.85
N ASP A 36 -5.35 7.64 11.26
CA ASP A 36 -5.06 8.90 11.94
C ASP A 36 -5.98 9.07 13.16
N GLY A 37 -5.41 9.51 14.28
CA GLY A 37 -6.18 9.80 15.50
C GLY A 37 -7.26 10.84 15.26
N ALA A 38 -7.00 11.86 14.44
CA ALA A 38 -7.99 12.88 14.08
C ALA A 38 -9.18 12.27 13.32
N ARG A 39 -8.94 11.22 12.51
CA ARG A 39 -10.00 10.54 11.76
C ARG A 39 -10.90 9.69 12.66
N LEU A 40 -10.36 9.13 13.74
CA LEU A 40 -11.15 8.35 14.70
C LEU A 40 -12.06 9.23 15.59
N GLU A 41 -11.77 10.53 15.68
CA GLU A 41 -12.56 11.50 16.46
C GLU A 41 -13.59 12.27 15.61
N ASP A 42 -13.53 12.11 14.28
CA ASP A 42 -14.43 12.77 13.33
C ASP A 42 -15.85 12.16 13.39
N PRO A 43 -16.93 12.93 13.57
CA PRO A 43 -18.29 12.38 13.57
C PRO A 43 -18.68 11.69 12.25
N ASP A 44 -18.05 12.05 11.12
CA ASP A 44 -18.27 11.45 9.79
C ASP A 44 -17.19 10.41 9.44
N HIS A 45 -16.60 9.77 10.44
CA HIS A 45 -15.64 8.69 10.25
C HIS A 45 -16.29 7.44 9.65
N PHE A 46 -15.56 6.76 8.77
CA PHE A 46 -15.99 5.50 8.17
C PHE A 46 -14.80 4.56 7.95
N SER A 47 -15.07 3.25 8.00
CA SER A 47 -14.08 2.21 7.71
C SER A 47 -13.81 2.12 6.22
N LEU A 48 -12.53 1.96 5.84
CA LEU A 48 -12.14 1.79 4.43
C LEU A 48 -12.66 0.46 3.85
N GLU A 49 -12.70 -0.57 4.70
CA GLU A 49 -13.30 -1.86 4.41
C GLU A 49 -13.71 -2.55 5.73
N PRO A 50 -14.54 -3.61 5.70
CA PRO A 50 -15.00 -4.28 6.92
C PRO A 50 -13.87 -4.83 7.81
N ALA A 51 -12.74 -5.23 7.19
CA ALA A 51 -11.57 -5.72 7.91
C ALA A 51 -10.73 -4.62 8.58
N LEU A 52 -10.97 -3.34 8.22
CA LEU A 52 -10.34 -2.16 8.80
C LEU A 52 -11.35 -1.45 9.71
N ALA A 53 -11.76 -2.10 10.80
CA ALA A 53 -12.63 -1.49 11.79
C ALA A 53 -11.97 -0.22 12.38
N LEU A 54 -12.76 0.83 12.58
CA LEU A 54 -12.34 2.14 13.10
C LEU A 54 -11.87 2.05 14.56
N THR A 55 -10.67 1.51 14.75
CA THR A 55 -10.04 1.34 16.05
C THR A 55 -8.58 1.79 15.97
N ARG A 56 -8.01 2.14 17.13
CA ARG A 56 -6.59 2.52 17.22
C ARG A 56 -5.71 1.29 17.04
N GLY A 57 -4.54 1.51 16.43
CA GLY A 57 -3.50 0.51 16.25
C GLY A 57 -3.25 0.16 14.78
N ALA A 58 -2.21 -0.65 14.57
CA ALA A 58 -1.82 -1.11 13.25
C ALA A 58 -2.58 -2.38 12.85
N PHE A 59 -3.23 -2.34 11.70
CA PHE A 59 -3.91 -3.45 11.06
C PHE A 59 -2.92 -4.17 10.15
N ALA A 60 -2.82 -5.48 10.33
CA ALA A 60 -2.12 -6.36 9.40
C ALA A 60 -3.13 -7.02 8.44
N PRO A 61 -2.78 -7.18 7.16
CA PRO A 61 -3.66 -7.83 6.19
C PRO A 61 -3.90 -9.30 6.61
N PRO A 62 -5.03 -9.90 6.18
CA PRO A 62 -5.30 -11.32 6.39
C PRO A 62 -4.15 -12.22 5.92
N ALA A 63 -3.99 -13.38 6.55
CA ALA A 63 -2.91 -14.31 6.23
C ALA A 63 -2.92 -14.68 4.74
N GLY A 64 -1.75 -14.57 4.10
CA GLY A 64 -1.59 -14.84 2.66
C GLY A 64 -1.77 -13.61 1.75
N LEU A 65 -2.20 -12.46 2.29
CA LEU A 65 -2.28 -11.21 1.55
C LEU A 65 -1.12 -10.28 1.92
N ALA A 66 -0.57 -9.59 0.93
CA ALA A 66 0.47 -8.58 1.12
C ALA A 66 -0.10 -7.22 1.55
N THR A 67 -1.36 -6.92 1.19
CA THR A 67 -2.02 -5.65 1.49
C THR A 67 -3.53 -5.85 1.61
N PHE A 68 -4.20 -4.87 2.22
CA PHE A 68 -5.66 -4.76 2.23
C PHE A 68 -6.18 -4.40 0.84
N GLY A 69 -7.37 -4.88 0.48
CA GLY A 69 -7.92 -4.68 -0.86
C GLY A 69 -8.13 -3.20 -1.19
N SER A 70 -8.66 -2.45 -0.23
CA SER A 70 -8.89 -1.00 -0.36
C SER A 70 -7.61 -0.19 -0.57
N ILE A 71 -6.49 -0.61 0.04
CA ILE A 71 -5.17 0.04 -0.13
C ILE A 71 -4.52 -0.43 -1.43
N GLY A 72 -4.66 -1.72 -1.76
CA GLY A 72 -4.10 -2.34 -2.96
C GLY A 72 -4.77 -1.88 -4.26
N ASP A 73 -5.96 -1.28 -4.21
CA ASP A 73 -6.67 -0.79 -5.39
C ASP A 73 -5.91 0.34 -6.12
N SER A 74 -5.07 1.08 -5.40
CA SER A 74 -4.17 2.08 -6.02
C SER A 74 -2.96 1.44 -6.71
N ALA A 75 -2.65 0.17 -6.44
CA ALA A 75 -1.54 -0.49 -7.09
C ALA A 75 -1.85 -0.76 -8.57
N PRO A 76 -0.83 -0.78 -9.44
CA PRO A 76 -1.01 -1.14 -10.84
C PRO A 76 -1.65 -2.53 -10.97
N ASP A 77 -2.49 -2.66 -11.98
CA ASP A 77 -3.10 -3.91 -12.37
C ASP A 77 -2.05 -4.95 -12.84
N THR A 78 -2.51 -6.14 -13.23
CA THR A 78 -1.60 -7.21 -13.68
C THR A 78 -0.73 -6.78 -14.87
N TRP A 79 -1.24 -5.93 -15.75
CA TRP A 79 -0.48 -5.45 -16.89
C TRP A 79 0.56 -4.41 -16.47
N GLY A 80 0.19 -3.43 -15.65
CA GLY A 80 1.09 -2.44 -15.08
C GLY A 80 2.23 -3.06 -14.28
N ARG A 81 1.94 -4.06 -13.44
CA ARG A 81 2.98 -4.82 -12.70
C ARG A 81 3.97 -5.51 -13.65
N ARG A 82 3.47 -6.13 -14.73
CA ARG A 82 4.34 -6.75 -15.76
C ARG A 82 5.21 -5.73 -16.47
N LEU A 83 4.67 -4.54 -16.77
CA LEU A 83 5.45 -3.45 -17.37
C LEU A 83 6.58 -2.99 -16.45
N MET A 84 6.29 -2.78 -15.16
CA MET A 84 7.31 -2.41 -14.16
C MET A 84 8.40 -3.47 -14.02
N GLN A 85 8.02 -4.76 -13.95
CA GLN A 85 8.99 -5.87 -13.91
C GLN A 85 9.87 -5.91 -15.16
N ARG A 86 9.31 -5.62 -16.34
CA ARG A 86 10.08 -5.56 -17.59
C ARG A 86 11.03 -4.36 -17.61
N ALA A 87 10.59 -3.21 -17.11
CA ALA A 87 11.43 -2.01 -16.98
C ALA A 87 12.62 -2.27 -16.04
N GLU A 88 12.37 -2.90 -14.89
CA GLU A 88 13.41 -3.29 -13.93
C GLU A 88 14.42 -4.27 -14.53
N ARG A 89 13.98 -5.29 -15.29
CA ARG A 89 14.90 -6.20 -16.01
C ARG A 89 15.80 -5.44 -16.98
N ARG A 90 15.20 -4.58 -17.81
CA ARG A 90 15.95 -3.77 -18.78
C ARG A 90 16.96 -2.87 -18.10
N LEU A 91 16.60 -2.26 -16.97
CA LEU A 91 17.50 -1.40 -16.20
C LEU A 91 18.65 -2.20 -15.61
N ALA A 92 18.36 -3.36 -15.01
CA ALA A 92 19.37 -4.24 -14.44
C ALA A 92 20.38 -4.74 -15.50
N ASP A 93 19.91 -5.08 -16.70
CA ASP A 93 20.75 -5.47 -17.83
C ASP A 93 21.69 -4.33 -18.27
N LEU A 94 21.17 -3.10 -18.37
CA LEU A 94 21.96 -1.91 -18.72
C LEU A 94 23.01 -1.57 -17.66
N GLU A 95 22.68 -1.79 -16.39
CA GLU A 95 23.55 -1.51 -15.24
C GLU A 95 24.49 -2.68 -14.89
N GLY A 96 24.36 -3.84 -15.56
CA GLY A 96 25.16 -5.03 -15.27
C GLY A 96 24.94 -5.60 -13.87
N ARG A 97 23.76 -5.39 -13.27
CA ARG A 97 23.41 -5.89 -11.94
C ARG A 97 22.36 -6.99 -12.00
N ALA A 98 22.19 -7.72 -10.91
CA ALA A 98 21.07 -8.66 -10.79
C ALA A 98 19.72 -7.92 -10.77
N VAL A 99 18.71 -8.54 -11.38
CA VAL A 99 17.32 -8.05 -11.37
C VAL A 99 16.81 -8.02 -9.93
N ARG A 100 16.29 -6.87 -9.50
CA ARG A 100 15.67 -6.72 -8.18
C ARG A 100 14.25 -7.29 -8.22
N THR A 101 13.89 -8.11 -7.24
CA THR A 101 12.50 -8.53 -7.07
C THR A 101 11.68 -7.35 -6.55
N LEU A 102 10.73 -6.88 -7.34
CA LEU A 102 9.78 -5.84 -6.93
C LEU A 102 8.77 -6.41 -5.93
N VAL A 103 8.55 -5.68 -4.85
CA VAL A 103 7.63 -6.03 -3.75
C VAL A 103 6.39 -5.12 -3.75
N GLU A 104 5.44 -5.35 -2.86
CA GLU A 104 4.16 -4.63 -2.83
C GLU A 104 4.35 -3.11 -2.68
N SER A 105 5.31 -2.70 -1.86
CA SER A 105 5.68 -1.30 -1.68
C SER A 105 6.33 -0.64 -2.91
N ASP A 106 6.90 -1.41 -3.85
CA ASP A 106 7.36 -0.86 -5.13
C ASP A 106 6.15 -0.57 -6.05
N TYR A 107 5.12 -1.43 -6.02
CA TYR A 107 3.92 -1.26 -6.83
C TYR A 107 3.02 -0.13 -6.33
N LEU A 108 2.85 0.00 -5.00
CA LEU A 108 2.04 1.08 -4.41
C LEU A 108 2.60 2.48 -4.65
N ARG A 109 3.89 2.62 -4.98
CA ARG A 109 4.50 3.91 -5.34
C ARG A 109 4.33 4.28 -6.81
N ALA A 110 3.97 3.32 -7.66
CA ALA A 110 3.88 3.59 -9.09
C ALA A 110 2.70 4.47 -9.47
N SER A 111 1.74 4.65 -8.55
CA SER A 111 0.50 5.40 -8.75
C SER A 111 0.50 6.79 -8.13
N SER A 112 1.62 7.26 -7.57
CA SER A 112 1.77 8.60 -6.97
C SER A 112 2.55 9.56 -7.86
#